data_AF-A0A7W6A889-F1
#
_entry.id   AF-A0A7W6A889-F1
#
_cell.length_a   1.000
_cell.length_b   1.000
_cell.length_c   1.000
_cell.angle_alpha   90.00
_cell.angle_beta   90.00
_cell.angle_gamma   90.00
#
_symmetry.space_group_name_H-M   'P 1'
#
loop_
_entity.id
_entity.type
_entity.pdbx_description
1 polymer ?
#
loop_
_entity_poly.entity_id
_entity_poly.type
_entity_poly.pdbx_seq_one_letter_code
_entity_poly.pdbx_strand_id
1 'polypeptide(L)'
;MVRLSVSKLVSIGASVGAAAALFAVGAVAQSRPDPQPAASGRALPVGSYRETCRNISLNGDRLRARCIAKDGQSVASTLSVRACRGAQVRNDNGRLTCDVAPAARIR
;
A
#
# COMPACT_ATOMS: atom_id res chain seq x y z
N MET A 1 38.09 -1.31 -36.31
CA MET A 1 37.04 -1.33 -35.27
C MET A 1 36.42 -2.72 -35.28
N VAL A 2 37.00 -3.65 -34.50
CA VAL A 2 36.67 -5.08 -34.50
C VAL A 2 35.63 -5.34 -33.40
N ARG A 3 34.55 -6.04 -33.77
CA ARG A 3 33.55 -6.61 -32.85
C ARG A 3 34.24 -7.58 -31.87
N LEU A 4 33.92 -7.52 -30.58
CA LEU A 4 34.04 -8.70 -29.71
C LEU A 4 32.94 -8.68 -28.64
N SER A 5 31.93 -9.53 -28.87
CA SER A 5 31.01 -10.03 -27.86
C SER A 5 31.72 -11.20 -27.16
N VAL A 6 31.92 -11.13 -25.84
CA VAL A 6 32.38 -12.28 -25.05
C VAL A 6 31.44 -12.45 -23.86
N SER A 7 30.34 -13.13 -24.15
CA SER A 7 29.69 -14.01 -23.17
C SER A 7 30.71 -15.06 -22.67
N LYS A 8 30.56 -15.45 -21.41
CA LYS A 8 31.11 -16.67 -20.75
C LYS A 8 32.53 -16.56 -20.15
N LEU A 9 32.58 -16.25 -18.85
CA LEU A 9 33.40 -16.96 -17.86
C LEU A 9 32.54 -17.08 -16.59
N VAL A 10 31.74 -18.15 -16.49
CA VAL A 10 32.07 -19.38 -15.75
C VAL A 10 32.21 -19.13 -14.24
N SER A 11 31.20 -19.57 -13.48
CA SER A 11 31.43 -20.39 -12.30
C SER A 11 30.28 -21.38 -12.18
N ILE A 12 30.67 -22.62 -12.40
CA ILE A 12 29.88 -23.84 -12.46
C ILE A 12 29.53 -24.24 -11.03
N GLY A 13 28.26 -24.61 -10.82
CA GLY A 13 27.81 -25.33 -9.63
C GLY A 13 26.64 -26.21 -10.03
N ALA A 14 26.94 -27.40 -10.54
CA ALA A 14 25.97 -28.42 -10.88
C ALA A 14 25.59 -29.23 -9.63
N SER A 15 24.32 -29.54 -9.45
CA SER A 15 23.92 -30.87 -8.99
C SER A 15 22.54 -31.20 -9.56
N VAL A 16 22.57 -32.22 -10.41
CA VAL A 16 21.49 -32.78 -11.22
C VAL A 16 20.48 -33.49 -10.31
N GLY A 17 19.19 -33.20 -10.50
CA GLY A 17 18.08 -34.04 -10.04
C GLY A 17 17.15 -34.27 -11.22
N ALA A 18 17.09 -35.51 -11.71
CA ALA A 18 16.46 -35.88 -12.97
C ALA A 18 14.94 -36.12 -12.86
N ALA A 19 14.30 -35.97 -14.02
CA ALA A 19 13.09 -36.65 -14.52
C ALA A 19 11.72 -35.97 -14.42
N ALA A 20 11.15 -35.82 -15.63
CA ALA A 20 9.74 -35.96 -16.02
C ALA A 20 8.72 -34.91 -15.57
N ALA A 21 8.36 -33.99 -16.48
CA ALA A 21 7.07 -34.03 -17.19
C ALA A 21 6.88 -32.72 -17.99
N LEU A 22 6.60 -32.87 -19.29
CA LEU A 22 6.22 -31.79 -20.20
C LEU A 22 4.80 -31.32 -19.85
N PHE A 23 4.67 -30.17 -19.20
CA PHE A 23 3.44 -29.37 -19.24
C PHE A 23 3.74 -28.04 -19.92
N ALA A 24 3.37 -27.95 -21.19
CA ALA A 24 3.29 -26.71 -21.94
C ALA A 24 1.90 -26.09 -21.72
N VAL A 25 1.78 -25.10 -20.83
CA VAL A 25 0.69 -24.10 -20.87
C VAL A 25 1.19 -22.77 -20.28
N GLY A 26 1.23 -21.75 -21.14
CA GLY A 26 1.01 -20.34 -20.81
C GLY A 26 2.11 -19.57 -20.08
N ALA A 27 2.75 -18.63 -20.77
CA ALA A 27 3.41 -17.50 -20.13
C ALA A 27 2.35 -16.70 -19.34
N VAL A 28 2.13 -17.04 -18.07
CA VAL A 28 1.41 -16.15 -17.17
C VAL A 28 2.28 -14.91 -16.99
N ALA A 29 1.85 -13.81 -17.61
CA ALA A 29 2.38 -12.49 -17.34
C ALA A 29 2.23 -12.26 -15.84
N GLN A 30 3.32 -12.46 -15.10
CA GLN A 30 3.36 -12.21 -13.67
C GLN A 30 3.23 -10.70 -13.48
N SER A 31 2.00 -10.25 -13.24
CA SER A 31 1.72 -8.91 -12.74
C SER A 31 2.51 -8.75 -11.43
N ARG A 32 3.66 -8.09 -11.51
CA ARG A 32 4.46 -7.74 -10.34
C ARG A 32 3.55 -6.96 -9.39
N PRO A 33 3.32 -7.43 -8.15
CA PRO A 33 2.73 -6.59 -7.14
C PRO A 33 3.63 -5.36 -7.02
N ASP A 34 3.06 -4.18 -7.27
CA ASP A 34 3.75 -2.91 -7.08
C ASP A 34 4.32 -2.90 -5.66
N PRO A 35 5.59 -2.50 -5.44
CA PRO A 35 6.14 -2.39 -4.10
C PRO A 35 5.28 -1.39 -3.32
N GLN A 36 4.39 -1.90 -2.47
CA GLN A 36 3.55 -1.08 -1.63
C GLN A 36 4.49 -0.25 -0.75
N PRO A 37 4.41 1.10 -0.77
CA PRO A 37 5.26 1.93 0.05
C PRO A 37 5.03 1.52 1.51
N ALA A 38 6.06 0.90 2.09
CA ALA A 38 6.07 0.53 3.49
C ALA A 38 5.83 1.81 4.29
N ALA A 39 4.62 1.94 4.84
CA ALA A 39 4.23 3.06 5.68
C ALA A 39 5.28 3.17 6.81
N SER A 40 6.02 4.27 6.77
CA SER A 40 7.16 4.52 7.64
C SER A 40 6.71 4.57 9.09
N GLY A 41 7.07 3.54 9.87
CA GLY A 41 7.39 3.56 11.31
C GLY A 41 6.43 4.15 12.35
N ARG A 42 5.33 4.81 11.97
CA ARG A 42 4.35 5.40 12.89
C ARG A 42 2.99 4.81 12.61
N ALA A 43 2.37 4.26 13.65
CA ALA A 43 1.04 3.68 13.56
C ALA A 43 0.04 4.73 13.02
N LEU A 44 -0.64 4.38 11.93
CA LEU A 44 -1.71 5.21 11.37
C LEU A 44 -2.89 5.25 12.36
N PRO A 45 -3.62 6.37 12.46
CA PRO A 45 -4.84 6.44 13.26
C PRO A 45 -5.82 5.33 12.85
N VAL A 46 -6.54 4.80 13.83
CA VAL A 46 -7.61 3.82 13.58
C VAL A 46 -8.85 4.52 13.00
N GLY A 47 -9.66 3.77 12.26
CA GLY A 47 -10.97 4.19 11.79
C GLY A 47 -11.27 3.82 10.32
N SER A 48 -12.50 4.10 9.90
CA SER A 48 -13.10 3.61 8.64
C SER A 48 -12.48 4.21 7.37
N TYR A 49 -11.74 5.32 7.48
CA TYR A 49 -11.05 5.92 6.33
C TYR A 49 -10.07 4.93 5.67
N ARG A 50 -9.53 3.95 6.41
CA ARG A 50 -8.58 2.95 5.87
C ARG A 50 -9.21 2.03 4.83
N GLU A 51 -10.53 1.84 4.87
CA GLU A 51 -11.26 0.97 3.94
C GLU A 51 -11.44 1.66 2.58
N THR A 52 -11.78 2.95 2.62
CA THR A 52 -12.21 3.72 1.45
C THR A 52 -11.17 4.72 0.92
N CYS A 53 -10.07 4.95 1.65
CA CYS A 53 -8.99 5.83 1.21
C CYS A 53 -7.75 5.05 0.73
N ARG A 54 -6.97 5.68 -0.16
CA ARG A 54 -5.72 5.18 -0.75
C ARG A 54 -4.62 6.24 -0.61
N ASN A 55 -3.37 5.84 -0.84
CA ASN A 55 -2.18 6.70 -0.71
C ASN A 55 -2.11 7.39 0.67
N ILE A 56 -2.37 6.60 1.71
CA ILE A 56 -2.42 7.09 3.09
C ILE A 56 -0.98 7.32 3.59
N SER A 57 -0.70 8.54 4.03
CA SER A 57 0.58 8.92 4.60
C SER A 57 0.38 9.78 5.84
N LEU A 58 1.19 9.55 6.86
CA LEU A 58 1.22 10.36 8.07
C LEU A 58 2.59 11.01 8.17
N ASN A 59 2.63 12.35 8.09
CA ASN A 59 3.85 13.13 8.28
C ASN A 59 3.69 14.05 9.49
N GLY A 60 4.39 13.74 10.57
CA GLY A 60 4.15 14.35 11.89
C GLY A 60 2.70 14.10 12.31
N ASP A 61 1.95 15.18 12.50
CA ASP A 61 0.53 15.12 12.87
C ASP A 61 -0.42 15.37 11.69
N ARG A 62 0.10 15.43 10.46
CA ARG A 62 -0.71 15.61 9.25
C ARG A 62 -0.92 14.28 8.54
N LEU A 63 -2.16 13.81 8.59
CA LEU A 63 -2.64 12.67 7.83
C LEU A 63 -3.09 13.14 6.45
N ARG A 64 -2.52 12.57 5.39
CA ARG A 64 -2.90 12.82 4.00
C ARG A 64 -3.38 11.51 3.40
N ALA A 65 -4.49 11.56 2.67
CA ALA A 65 -5.00 10.43 1.93
C ALA A 65 -5.84 10.91 0.74
N ARG A 66 -6.07 10.01 -0.21
CA ARG A 66 -7.07 10.20 -1.27
C ARG A 66 -8.26 9.29 -0.98
N CYS A 67 -9.42 9.87 -0.69
CA CYS A 67 -10.60 9.17 -0.21
C CYS A 67 -11.69 9.14 -1.27
N ILE A 68 -12.39 8.02 -1.37
CA ILE A 68 -13.52 7.88 -2.28
C ILE A 68 -14.76 8.56 -1.66
N ALA A 69 -15.37 9.50 -2.38
CA ALA A 69 -16.63 10.15 -2.03
C ALA A 69 -17.83 9.27 -2.38
N LYS A 70 -19.03 9.66 -1.94
CA LYS A 70 -20.25 8.85 -2.14
C LYS A 70 -20.63 8.70 -3.62
N ASP A 71 -20.22 9.65 -4.45
CA ASP A 71 -20.35 9.65 -5.90
C ASP A 71 -19.24 8.86 -6.62
N GLY A 72 -18.34 8.22 -5.87
CA GLY A 72 -17.20 7.48 -6.41
C GLY A 72 -15.98 8.33 -6.73
N GLN A 73 -16.05 9.66 -6.57
CA GLN A 73 -14.92 10.55 -6.88
C GLN A 73 -13.78 10.38 -5.88
N SER A 74 -12.54 10.49 -6.38
CA SER A 74 -11.35 10.30 -5.57
C SER A 74 -10.79 11.65 -5.10
N VAL A 75 -11.12 12.04 -3.86
CA VAL A 75 -10.82 13.37 -3.31
C VAL A 75 -9.56 13.34 -2.45
N ALA A 76 -8.61 14.23 -2.72
CA ALA A 76 -7.44 14.39 -1.87
C ALA A 76 -7.82 15.20 -0.61
N SER A 77 -7.54 14.64 0.57
CA SER A 77 -7.86 15.28 1.85
C SER A 77 -6.69 15.22 2.82
N THR A 78 -6.62 16.21 3.70
CA THR A 78 -5.64 16.30 4.79
C THR A 78 -6.34 16.59 6.11
N LEU A 79 -5.91 15.92 7.18
CA LEU A 79 -6.44 16.08 8.53
C LEU A 79 -5.29 16.19 9.54
N SER A 80 -5.45 17.03 10.55
CA SER A 80 -4.54 17.04 11.70
C SER A 80 -5.01 16.02 12.74
N VAL A 81 -4.24 14.95 12.95
CA VAL A 81 -4.61 13.87 13.88
C VAL A 81 -4.55 14.33 15.34
N ARG A 82 -3.74 15.34 15.62
CA ARG A 82 -3.68 16.01 16.94
C ARG A 82 -5.02 16.66 17.31
N ALA A 83 -5.75 17.19 16.32
CA ALA A 83 -7.07 17.76 16.54
C ALA A 83 -8.11 16.69 16.94
N CYS A 84 -7.90 15.44 16.55
CA CYS A 84 -8.79 14.33 16.91
C CYS A 84 -8.63 13.88 18.38
N ARG A 85 -7.57 14.28 19.10
CA ARG A 85 -7.31 13.88 20.50
C ARG A 85 -7.43 12.36 20.75
N GLY A 86 -7.02 11.54 19.78
CA GLY A 86 -7.12 10.08 19.84
C GLY A 86 -8.46 9.49 19.37
N ALA A 87 -9.40 10.31 18.91
CA ALA A 87 -10.62 9.83 18.25
C ALA A 87 -10.29 9.11 16.93
N GLN A 88 -11.21 8.24 16.51
CA GLN A 88 -11.09 7.53 15.24
C GLN A 88 -11.20 8.51 14.08
N VAL A 89 -10.58 8.17 12.95
CA VAL A 89 -10.67 8.96 11.72
C VAL A 89 -11.64 8.27 10.76
N ARG A 90 -12.55 9.03 10.15
CA ARG A 90 -13.47 8.53 9.14
C ARG A 90 -13.37 9.34 7.85
N ASN A 91 -13.91 8.76 6.79
CA ASN A 91 -14.12 9.43 5.51
C ASN A 91 -15.55 9.98 5.46
N ASP A 92 -15.69 11.29 5.26
CA ASP A 92 -16.93 12.02 5.08
C ASP A 92 -17.01 12.56 3.66
N ASN A 93 -17.64 11.81 2.76
CA ASN A 93 -17.81 12.18 1.36
C ASN A 93 -16.49 12.63 0.66
N GLY A 94 -15.40 11.90 0.89
CA GLY A 94 -14.07 12.21 0.33
C GLY A 94 -13.19 13.06 1.24
N ARG A 95 -13.71 13.58 2.36
CA ARG A 95 -12.97 14.38 3.33
C ARG A 95 -12.64 13.59 4.59
N LEU A 96 -11.38 13.64 5.03
CA LEU A 96 -10.97 13.09 6.32
C LEU A 96 -11.53 13.94 7.47
N THR A 97 -12.16 13.28 8.43
CA THR A 97 -12.67 13.90 9.66
C THR A 97 -12.44 12.99 10.85
N CYS A 98 -12.32 13.59 12.04
CA CYS A 98 -12.37 12.84 13.28
C CYS A 98 -13.81 12.43 13.56
N ASP A 99 -14.00 11.25 14.12
CA ASP A 99 -15.21 10.97 14.87
C ASP A 99 -15.25 11.86 16.11
N VAL A 100 -16.45 12.25 16.51
CA VAL A 100 -16.63 12.68 17.89
C VAL A 100 -16.33 11.46 18.75
N ALA A 101 -15.35 11.56 19.65
CA ALA A 101 -15.15 10.51 20.63
C ALA A 101 -16.53 10.26 21.26
N PRO A 102 -17.09 9.03 21.19
CA PRO A 102 -18.37 8.77 21.80
C PRO A 102 -18.20 9.20 23.26
N ALA A 103 -19.06 10.11 23.73
CA ALA A 103 -19.11 10.49 25.13
C ALA A 103 -19.01 9.19 25.90
N ALA A 104 -17.91 9.04 26.66
CA ALA A 104 -17.48 7.80 27.27
C ALA A 104 -18.71 7.02 27.72
N ARG A 105 -18.88 5.78 27.24
CA ARG A 105 -20.01 4.91 27.59
C ARG A 105 -20.21 4.99 29.10
N ILE A 106 -21.19 5.79 29.54
CA ILE A 106 -21.65 5.79 30.92
C ILE A 106 -22.59 4.59 31.00
N ARG A 107 -22.06 3.46 31.48
CA ARG A 107 -22.84 2.33 31.96
C ARG A 107 -22.17 1.80 33.20
#